data_AF-A0A836CLH9-F1
#
_entry.id   AF-A0A836CLH9-F1
#
_cell.length_a   1.000
_cell.length_b   1.000
_cell.length_c   1.000
_cell.angle_alpha   90.00
_cell.angle_beta   90.00
_cell.angle_gamma   90.00
#
_symmetry.space_group_name_H-M   'P 1'
#
loop_
_entity.id
_entity.type
_entity.pdbx_description
1 polymer ?
#
loop_
_entity_poly.entity_id
_entity_poly.type
_entity_poly.pdbx_seq_one_letter_code
_entity_poly.pdbx_strand_id
1 'polypeptide(L)' 'PHIITIMLDDWGYNNWGYRAKGLANSLEVKTPNLDQLAAKGLVLDRHYTAPICSPTRAAFQTGRNP' A
#
# COMPACT_ATOMS: atom_id res chain seq x y z
N PRO A 1 8.69 19.95 9.58
CA PRO A 1 7.62 19.22 8.88
C PRO A 1 7.18 18.03 9.72
N HIS A 2 5.91 17.61 9.64
CA HIS A 2 5.43 16.39 10.31
C HIS A 2 5.44 15.23 9.32
N ILE A 3 5.86 14.04 9.77
CA ILE A 3 5.92 12.82 8.96
C ILE A 3 4.95 11.80 9.58
N ILE A 4 4.01 11.30 8.78
CA ILE A 4 3.05 10.28 9.18
C ILE A 4 3.24 9.07 8.27
N THR A 5 3.45 7.91 8.88
CA THR A 5 3.54 6.63 8.18
C THR A 5 2.31 5.79 8.51
N ILE A 6 1.64 5.27 7.48
CA ILE A 6 0.51 4.35 7.60
C ILE A 6 0.91 3.03 6.91
N MET A 7 0.86 1.93 7.65
CA MET A 7 1.17 0.58 7.13
C MET A 7 -0.05 -0.32 7.33
N LEU A 8 -0.54 -0.91 6.24
CA LEU A 8 -1.66 -1.84 6.22
C LEU A 8 -1.13 -3.28 6.26
N ASP A 9 -1.75 -4.17 7.03
CA ASP A 9 -1.39 -5.58 7.10
C ASP A 9 -2.10 -6.37 6.01
N ASP A 10 -1.37 -7.29 5.35
CA ASP A 10 -1.89 -8.19 4.30
C ASP A 10 -2.70 -7.51 3.17
N TRP A 11 -2.44 -6.24 2.90
CA TRP A 11 -3.17 -5.47 1.90
C TRP A 11 -2.66 -5.76 0.49
N GLY A 12 -3.45 -6.52 -0.28
CA GLY A 12 -3.10 -6.91 -1.64
C GLY A 12 -2.91 -5.74 -2.61
N TYR A 13 -2.02 -5.93 -3.59
CA TYR A 13 -1.68 -4.91 -4.60
C TYR A 13 -2.91 -4.39 -5.38
N ASN A 14 -3.91 -5.24 -5.64
CA ASN A 14 -5.13 -4.87 -6.35
C ASN A 14 -6.30 -4.46 -5.42
N ASN A 15 -6.07 -4.39 -4.11
CA ASN A 15 -7.11 -4.00 -3.13
C ASN A 15 -7.19 -2.47 -2.95
N TRP A 16 -6.74 -1.68 -3.92
CA TRP A 16 -6.91 -0.22 -3.91
C TRP A 16 -7.97 0.16 -4.94
N GLY A 17 -8.88 1.06 -4.59
CA GLY A 17 -9.97 1.49 -5.48
C GLY A 17 -9.46 2.01 -6.82
N TYR A 18 -8.38 2.79 -6.83
CA TYR A 18 -7.74 3.25 -8.07
C TYR A 18 -7.10 2.12 -8.91
N ARG A 19 -6.69 1.00 -8.31
CA ARG A 19 -6.10 -0.17 -9.00
C ARG A 19 -7.13 -1.24 -9.37
N ALA A 20 -8.21 -1.35 -8.62
CA ALA A 20 -9.26 -2.33 -8.84
C ALA A 20 -10.12 -2.00 -10.06
N LYS A 21 -10.00 -0.80 -10.65
CA LYS A 21 -10.75 -0.39 -11.84
C LYS A 21 -10.52 -1.37 -12.99
N GLY A 22 -11.59 -1.95 -13.51
CA GLY A 22 -11.54 -2.96 -14.58
C GLY A 22 -11.29 -4.40 -14.10
N LEU A 23 -11.17 -4.63 -12.79
CA LEU A 23 -11.11 -5.96 -12.20
C LEU A 23 -12.49 -6.41 -11.70
N ALA A 24 -12.64 -7.73 -11.48
CA ALA A 24 -13.88 -8.33 -10.99
C ALA A 24 -14.33 -7.76 -9.63
N ASN A 25 -13.39 -7.37 -8.76
CA ASN A 25 -13.66 -6.78 -7.44
C ASN A 25 -13.86 -5.25 -7.46
N SER A 26 -13.95 -4.62 -8.64
CA SER A 26 -14.02 -3.16 -8.78
C SER A 26 -15.19 -2.50 -8.02
N LEU A 27 -16.30 -3.21 -7.85
CA LEU A 27 -17.48 -2.71 -7.12
C LEU A 27 -17.36 -2.86 -5.60
N GLU A 28 -16.48 -3.73 -5.13
CA GLU A 28 -16.29 -4.07 -3.72
C GLU A 28 -15.22 -3.19 -3.07
N VAL A 29 -14.14 -2.87 -3.81
CA VAL A 29 -13.01 -2.10 -3.29
C VAL A 29 -13.27 -0.60 -3.42
N LYS A 30 -13.71 0.03 -2.32
CA LYS A 30 -13.97 1.47 -2.24
C LYS A 30 -13.02 2.14 -1.26
N THR A 31 -12.01 2.85 -1.76
CA THR A 31 -11.01 3.55 -0.94
C THR A 31 -10.88 5.05 -1.27
N PRO A 32 -11.98 5.84 -1.21
CA PRO A 32 -12.00 7.21 -1.74
C PRO A 32 -10.95 8.14 -1.14
N ASN A 33 -10.64 8.01 0.15
CA ASN A 33 -9.60 8.83 0.81
C ASN A 33 -8.19 8.48 0.33
N LEU A 34 -7.92 7.19 0.11
CA LEU A 34 -6.62 6.71 -0.38
C LEU A 34 -6.45 6.98 -1.87
N ASP A 35 -7.53 6.90 -2.65
CA ASP A 35 -7.54 7.26 -4.06
C ASP A 35 -7.25 8.76 -4.25
N GLN A 36 -7.80 9.62 -3.38
CA GLN A 36 -7.47 11.04 -3.35
C GLN A 36 -6.01 11.30 -2.97
N LEU A 37 -5.45 10.54 -2.02
CA LEU A 37 -4.05 10.63 -1.65
C LEU A 37 -3.14 10.24 -2.83
N ALA A 38 -3.48 9.15 -3.52
CA ALA A 38 -2.76 8.70 -4.72
C ALA A 38 -2.80 9.75 -5.84
N ALA A 39 -3.96 10.38 -6.07
CA ALA A 39 -4.14 11.40 -7.11
C ALA A 39 -3.38 12.71 -6.84
N LYS A 40 -3.08 13.02 -5.57
CA LYS A 40 -2.35 14.24 -5.17
C LYS A 40 -0.87 13.99 -4.87
N GLY A 41 -0.41 12.75 -5.00
CA GLY A 41 0.91 12.32 -4.56
C GLY A 41 1.64 11.48 -5.60
N LEU A 42 2.57 10.65 -5.11
CA LEU A 42 3.32 9.69 -5.91
C LEU A 42 2.86 8.28 -5.58
N VAL A 43 2.59 7.48 -6.62
CA VAL A 43 2.32 6.05 -6.51
C VAL A 43 3.57 5.26 -6.85
N LEU A 44 3.92 4.28 -6.02
CA LEU A 44 5.03 3.37 -6.27
C LEU A 44 4.49 2.07 -6.91
N ASP A 45 4.70 1.87 -8.20
CA ASP A 45 4.27 0.65 -8.92
C ASP A 45 5.15 -0.57 -8.67
N ARG A 46 6.33 -0.38 -8.05
CA ARG A 46 7.33 -1.42 -7.79
C ARG A 46 7.86 -1.32 -6.35
N HIS A 47 6.96 -1.48 -5.38
CA HIS A 47 7.29 -1.50 -3.95
C HIS A 47 7.24 -2.95 -3.42
N TYR A 48 8.39 -3.50 -3.03
CA TYR A 48 8.53 -4.90 -2.65
C TYR A 48 8.76 -5.06 -1.14
N THR A 49 8.24 -6.15 -0.58
CA THR A 49 8.37 -6.52 0.83
C THR A 49 8.77 -7.99 0.98
N ALA A 50 9.12 -8.40 2.19
CA ALA A 50 9.24 -9.82 2.50
C ALA A 50 7.83 -10.48 2.52
N PRO A 51 7.73 -11.79 2.30
CA PRO A 51 6.43 -12.49 2.25
C PRO A 51 5.80 -12.72 3.64
N ILE A 52 6.40 -12.21 4.72
CA ILE A 52 5.94 -12.38 6.11
C ILE A 52 5.98 -11.02 6.83
N CYS A 53 5.06 -10.83 7.77
CA CYS A 53 4.88 -9.59 8.54
C CYS A 53 6.14 -9.15 9.30
N SER A 54 6.73 -10.02 10.12
CA SER A 54 7.90 -9.69 10.96
C SER A 54 9.12 -9.18 10.17
N PRO A 55 9.62 -9.88 9.13
CA PRO A 55 10.75 -9.37 8.35
C PRO A 55 10.41 -8.07 7.60
N THR A 56 9.19 -7.92 7.07
CA THR A 56 8.76 -6.67 6.42
C THR A 56 8.81 -5.48 7.37
N ARG A 57 8.27 -5.64 8.58
CA ARG A 57 8.24 -4.57 9.60
C ARG A 57 9.64 -4.26 10.12
N ALA A 58 10.47 -5.28 10.34
CA ALA A 58 11.85 -5.09 10.77
C ALA A 58 12.68 -4.32 9.73
N ALA A 59 12.60 -4.68 8.45
CA ALA A 59 13.26 -3.94 7.38
C ALA A 59 12.76 -2.50 7.26
N PHE A 60 11.45 -2.29 7.35
CA PHE A 60 10.86 -0.95 7.26
C PHE A 60 11.32 -0.03 8.40
N GLN A 61 11.40 -0.53 9.63
CA GLN A 61 11.80 0.25 10.80
C GLN A 61 13.30 0.53 10.86
N THR A 62 14.12 -0.40 10.35
CA THR A 62 15.59 -0.32 10.51
C THR A 62 16.31 0.12 9.23
N GLY A 63 15.66 0.05 8.07
CA GLY A 63 16.29 0.26 6.77
C GLY A 63 17.32 -0.81 6.40
N ARG A 64 17.24 -2.00 7.01
CA ARG A 64 18.18 -3.11 6.80
C ARG A 64 17.49 -4.32 6.18
N ASN A 65 18.27 -5.14 5.48
CA ASN A 65 17.79 -6.44 5.02
C ASN A 65 17.49 -7.33 6.26
N PRO A 66 16.33 -8.01 6.33
CA PRO A 66 16.00 -8.91 7.44
C PRO A 66 16.95 -10.09 7.59
#